data_AF-A0A2A5M0K3-F1
#
_entry.id   AF-A0A2A5M0K3-F1
#
_cell.length_a   1.000
_cell.length_b   1.000
_cell.length_c   1.000
_cell.angle_alpha   90.00
_cell.angle_beta   90.00
_cell.angle_gamma   90.00
#
_symmetry.space_group_name_H-M   'P 1'
#
loop_
_entity.id
_entity.type
_entity.pdbx_description
1 polymer ?
#
loop_
_entity_poly.entity_id
_entity_poly.type
_entity_poly.pdbx_seq_one_letter_code
_entity_poly.pdbx_strand_id
1 'polypeptide(L)'
;MYVYDDHDRQMAAERVAQFRDQTARALSGELTEDEFLPLRLQNGLYVQRLAPMLRICVPYGMLRSAQLRRLARVTRDYDKGYAHFTTRQNVQLNWPALEDVPDILAELAEVEMHANQTSGNCIRNTTTDQFAGVQSDELVDPRPYCEIIRQWSTFHPEFAFLPRKFKVAVNASEKTDRAAIQVHDIGLQIIRNEAGELGFRVHVGGGLGRTPMVAPVIREFLPELDLLTYLEAVLRVYNRYGRRDNKFKARIKILVKALTPEAFAEKVEAEWAHIKDSPTRLTPEAIDHIQSYFTEPAYAKVDNATELLAQQRFVNREFDQWLQNNVDTHKMSGYAIVTLTMKKTGVPPGDVTDKQLEQIADLADEYSFGEVRVTHHQNVVLADVRQDRLFELWQQLGPMGFGTPNLNTLTDIICCPGGDFCALANAKSIPVAEAIQRRFDDLDFLYDLGNINLNISGCMNACGHHHVGSIGVLGVDKKGQEFYQVSLGGSSQHDASIGKILGPSFARDEMPNVISKIIDVYVNKRTDEESFLDTYRRVGIDPFKERVYA
;
A
#
# COMPACT_ATOMS: atom_id res chain seq x y z
N MET A 1 5.32 8.41 16.58
CA MET A 1 4.71 8.95 15.34
C MET A 1 4.93 10.48 15.28
N TYR A 2 4.97 11.09 14.08
CA TYR A 2 4.93 12.56 13.95
C TYR A 2 3.68 13.16 14.62
N VAL A 3 3.88 14.24 15.37
CA VAL A 3 2.82 14.97 16.07
C VAL A 3 2.73 16.36 15.44
N TYR A 4 1.52 16.79 15.11
CA TYR A 4 1.34 18.08 14.42
C TYR A 4 1.74 19.21 15.35
N ASP A 5 2.42 20.21 14.80
CA ASP A 5 2.61 21.48 15.47
C ASP A 5 1.41 22.42 15.22
N ASP A 6 1.51 23.67 15.70
CA ASP A 6 0.45 24.67 15.48
C ASP A 6 0.31 25.06 14.01
N HIS A 7 1.40 25.00 13.24
CA HIS A 7 1.39 25.31 11.82
C HIS A 7 0.65 24.22 11.04
N ASP A 8 0.94 22.94 11.28
CA ASP A 8 0.23 21.81 10.68
C ASP A 8 -1.28 21.87 10.98
N ARG A 9 -1.65 22.12 12.25
CA ARG A 9 -3.05 22.24 12.68
C ARG A 9 -3.75 23.40 11.98
N GLN A 10 -3.09 24.56 11.89
CA GLN A 10 -3.62 25.71 11.17
C GLN A 10 -3.83 25.40 9.68
N MET A 11 -2.83 24.80 9.02
CA MET A 11 -2.93 24.41 7.61
C MET A 11 -4.08 23.43 7.35
N ALA A 12 -4.27 22.44 8.23
CA ALA A 12 -5.37 21.50 8.14
C ALA A 12 -6.73 22.22 8.27
N ALA A 13 -6.88 23.10 9.27
CA ALA A 13 -8.09 23.87 9.49
C ALA A 13 -8.43 24.81 8.31
N GLU A 14 -7.43 25.54 7.80
CA GLU A 14 -7.58 26.41 6.63
C GLU A 14 -7.98 25.61 5.38
N ARG A 15 -7.40 24.42 5.20
CA ARG A 15 -7.75 23.55 4.07
C ARG A 15 -9.18 23.02 4.17
N VAL A 16 -9.64 22.67 5.36
CA VAL A 16 -11.04 22.27 5.61
C VAL A 16 -11.97 23.43 5.30
N ALA A 17 -11.68 24.64 5.79
CA ALA A 17 -12.49 25.83 5.52
C ALA A 17 -12.56 26.15 4.01
N GLN A 18 -11.41 26.08 3.33
CA GLN A 18 -11.33 26.26 1.87
C GLN A 18 -12.19 25.23 1.13
N PHE A 19 -12.09 23.95 1.49
CA PHE A 19 -12.86 22.91 0.79
C PHE A 19 -14.36 23.00 1.10
N ARG A 20 -14.75 23.46 2.29
CA ARG A 20 -16.14 23.75 2.62
C ARG A 20 -16.73 24.83 1.73
N ASP A 21 -16.03 25.96 1.54
CA ASP A 21 -16.44 27.01 0.60
C ASP A 21 -16.57 26.47 -0.84
N GLN A 22 -15.58 25.72 -1.30
CA GLN A 22 -15.60 25.10 -2.63
C GLN A 22 -16.78 24.15 -2.81
N THR A 23 -17.10 23.37 -1.78
CA THR A 23 -18.24 22.44 -1.80
C THR A 23 -19.56 23.20 -1.80
N ALA A 24 -19.71 24.24 -0.98
CA ALA A 24 -20.92 25.08 -0.96
C ALA A 24 -21.19 25.74 -2.32
N ARG A 25 -20.15 26.27 -2.97
CA ARG A 25 -20.24 26.87 -4.31
C ARG A 25 -20.53 25.85 -5.40
N ALA A 26 -20.02 24.61 -5.27
CA ALA A 26 -20.39 23.53 -6.18
C ALA A 26 -21.86 23.14 -6.02
N LEU A 27 -22.36 23.06 -4.78
CA LEU A 27 -23.76 22.75 -4.47
C LEU A 27 -24.73 23.86 -4.88
N SER A 28 -24.32 25.13 -4.83
CA SER A 28 -25.11 26.27 -5.31
C SER A 28 -25.09 26.45 -6.82
N GLY A 29 -24.22 25.73 -7.54
CA GLY A 29 -24.03 25.85 -8.98
C GLY A 29 -23.10 27.00 -9.42
N GLU A 30 -22.44 27.68 -8.48
CA GLU A 30 -21.42 28.71 -8.75
C GLU A 30 -20.09 28.11 -9.24
N LEU A 31 -19.81 26.84 -8.90
CA LEU A 31 -18.73 26.05 -9.49
C LEU A 31 -19.32 24.94 -10.35
N THR A 32 -18.87 24.86 -11.60
CA THR A 32 -19.22 23.74 -12.49
C THR A 32 -18.53 22.44 -12.02
N GLU A 33 -19.05 21.28 -12.43
CA GLU A 33 -18.39 19.99 -12.09
C GLU A 33 -16.96 19.91 -12.63
N ASP A 34 -16.68 20.48 -13.80
CA ASP A 34 -15.32 20.48 -14.37
C ASP A 34 -14.34 21.32 -13.54
N GLU A 35 -14.80 22.42 -12.94
CA GLU A 35 -14.02 23.25 -12.02
C GLU A 35 -13.88 22.61 -10.64
N PHE A 36 -14.94 21.94 -10.16
CA PHE A 36 -14.94 21.28 -8.85
C PHE A 36 -14.14 19.97 -8.86
N LEU A 37 -14.12 19.24 -9.97
CA LEU A 37 -13.43 17.97 -10.14
C LEU A 37 -11.96 17.99 -9.64
N PRO A 38 -11.07 18.89 -10.08
CA PRO A 38 -9.70 18.94 -9.57
C PRO A 38 -9.64 19.27 -8.07
N LEU A 39 -10.53 20.12 -7.57
CA LEU A 39 -10.58 20.54 -6.17
C LEU A 39 -10.99 19.39 -5.24
N ARG A 40 -12.10 18.70 -5.56
CA ARG A 40 -12.55 17.52 -4.79
C ARG A 40 -11.56 16.37 -4.87
N LEU A 41 -10.92 16.17 -6.03
CA LEU A 41 -9.87 15.16 -6.18
C LEU A 41 -8.61 15.52 -5.38
N GLN A 42 -8.27 16.78 -5.14
CA GLN A 42 -7.16 17.12 -4.25
C GLN A 42 -7.51 16.96 -2.77
N ASN A 43 -8.81 16.84 -2.42
CA ASN A 43 -9.31 16.53 -1.08
C ASN A 43 -9.79 15.07 -0.96
N GLY A 44 -9.32 14.19 -1.85
CA GLY A 44 -9.58 12.75 -1.75
C GLY A 44 -10.97 12.28 -2.15
N LEU A 45 -11.83 13.17 -2.66
CA LEU A 45 -13.23 12.88 -2.97
C LEU A 45 -13.44 12.48 -4.44
N TYR A 46 -13.90 11.24 -4.63
CA TYR A 46 -14.31 10.68 -5.92
C TYR A 46 -15.82 10.44 -5.95
N VAL A 47 -16.53 10.96 -6.94
CA VAL A 47 -17.88 10.48 -7.25
C VAL A 47 -17.76 9.14 -8.00
N GLN A 48 -18.22 8.04 -7.38
CA GLN A 48 -18.20 6.70 -7.97
C GLN A 48 -19.54 6.33 -8.61
N ARG A 49 -19.81 5.04 -8.85
CA ARG A 49 -21.05 4.58 -9.51
C ARG A 49 -22.29 4.78 -8.65
N LEU A 50 -22.17 4.51 -7.34
CA LEU A 50 -23.30 4.43 -6.42
C LEU A 50 -23.31 5.57 -5.40
N ALA A 51 -22.13 6.03 -4.98
CA ALA A 51 -21.95 7.10 -4.01
C ALA A 51 -20.55 7.73 -4.17
N PRO A 52 -20.31 8.89 -3.54
CA PRO A 52 -18.96 9.39 -3.37
C PRO A 52 -18.09 8.44 -2.54
N MET A 53 -16.78 8.48 -2.78
CA MET A 53 -15.75 7.82 -1.97
C MET A 53 -14.76 8.86 -1.51
N LEU A 54 -14.48 8.86 -0.21
CA LEU A 54 -13.47 9.71 0.41
C LEU A 54 -12.24 8.86 0.75
N ARG A 55 -11.08 9.25 0.21
CA ARG A 55 -9.80 8.66 0.58
C ARG A 55 -9.07 9.53 1.59
N ILE A 56 -8.87 8.98 2.78
CA ILE A 56 -8.19 9.59 3.90
C ILE A 56 -6.71 9.21 3.85
N CYS A 57 -5.83 10.18 4.05
CA CYS A 57 -4.38 9.99 4.02
C CYS A 57 -3.92 9.33 5.32
N VAL A 58 -3.05 8.33 5.19
CA VAL A 58 -2.35 7.71 6.31
C VAL A 58 -0.85 7.72 5.98
N PRO A 59 -0.13 8.78 6.38
CA PRO A 59 1.30 8.91 6.14
C PRO A 59 2.06 7.62 6.49
N TYR A 60 2.84 7.09 5.54
CA TYR A 60 3.66 5.87 5.69
C TYR A 60 2.93 4.68 6.35
N GLY A 61 1.59 4.66 6.24
CA GLY A 61 0.73 3.63 6.79
C GLY A 61 0.52 3.66 8.30
N MET A 62 1.01 4.65 9.04
CA MET A 62 0.97 4.64 10.51
C MET A 62 -0.28 5.34 11.06
N LEU A 63 -0.96 4.72 12.03
CA LEU A 63 -2.12 5.26 12.74
C LEU A 63 -1.96 5.10 14.25
N ARG A 64 -2.49 6.04 15.03
CA ARG A 64 -2.62 5.90 16.49
C ARG A 64 -4.05 5.55 16.90
N SER A 65 -4.22 4.99 18.09
CA SER A 65 -5.50 4.51 18.60
C SER A 65 -6.58 5.60 18.63
N ALA A 66 -6.23 6.86 18.95
CA ALA A 66 -7.14 8.00 18.86
C ALA A 66 -7.67 8.26 17.43
N GLN A 67 -6.82 8.07 16.42
CA GLN A 67 -7.20 8.23 15.01
C GLN A 67 -8.12 7.08 14.56
N LEU A 68 -7.83 5.85 14.98
CA LEU A 68 -8.69 4.69 14.72
C LEU A 68 -10.10 4.88 15.31
N ARG A 69 -10.20 5.39 16.54
CA ARG A 69 -11.50 5.67 17.17
C ARG A 69 -12.26 6.78 16.45
N ARG A 70 -11.57 7.81 15.96
CA ARG A 70 -12.21 8.83 15.11
C ARG A 70 -12.68 8.24 13.77
N LEU A 71 -11.87 7.41 13.13
CA LEU A 71 -12.24 6.71 11.92
C LEU A 71 -13.47 5.82 12.14
N ALA A 72 -13.54 5.11 13.27
CA ALA A 72 -14.71 4.30 13.63
C ALA A 72 -15.98 5.15 13.71
N ARG A 73 -15.92 6.26 14.44
CA ARG A 73 -17.04 7.21 14.53
C ARG A 73 -17.46 7.73 13.16
N VAL A 74 -16.53 8.27 12.38
CA VAL A 74 -16.83 8.81 11.04
C VAL A 74 -17.43 7.73 10.13
N THR A 75 -16.91 6.51 10.20
CA THR A 75 -17.42 5.35 9.43
C THR A 75 -18.85 4.98 9.81
N ARG A 76 -19.20 5.11 11.08
CA ARG A 76 -20.55 4.86 11.60
C ARG A 76 -21.51 5.97 11.23
N ASP A 77 -21.07 7.22 11.37
CA ASP A 77 -21.93 8.40 11.27
C ASP A 77 -22.19 8.81 9.81
N TYR A 78 -21.19 8.64 8.93
CA TYR A 78 -21.23 9.15 7.54
C TYR A 78 -21.07 8.08 6.46
N ASP A 79 -20.82 6.82 6.81
CA ASP A 79 -20.71 5.72 5.84
C ASP A 79 -21.75 4.62 6.19
N LYS A 80 -21.52 3.37 5.82
CA LYS A 80 -22.38 2.22 6.08
C LYS A 80 -21.79 1.29 7.14
N GLY A 81 -21.02 1.84 8.08
CA GLY A 81 -20.42 1.08 9.19
C GLY A 81 -19.19 0.26 8.78
N TYR A 82 -18.57 0.54 7.63
CA TYR A 82 -17.29 -0.05 7.26
C TYR A 82 -16.40 0.91 6.46
N ALA A 83 -15.09 0.73 6.59
CA ALA A 83 -14.05 1.41 5.84
C ALA A 83 -13.16 0.38 5.11
N HIS A 84 -12.24 0.86 4.28
CA HIS A 84 -11.37 0.00 3.49
C HIS A 84 -9.89 0.42 3.55
N PHE A 85 -9.01 -0.49 3.96
CA PHE A 85 -7.56 -0.31 3.87
C PHE A 85 -7.05 -0.55 2.46
N THR A 86 -6.15 0.30 2.00
CA THR A 86 -5.76 0.36 0.58
C THR A 86 -4.35 -0.16 0.33
N THR A 87 -4.06 -0.51 -0.92
CA THR A 87 -2.69 -0.86 -1.40
C THR A 87 -1.67 0.28 -1.36
N ARG A 88 -2.07 1.47 -0.88
CA ARG A 88 -1.17 2.59 -0.55
C ARG A 88 -1.28 3.01 0.91
N GLN A 89 -1.65 2.05 1.77
CA GLN A 89 -1.71 2.19 3.22
C GLN A 89 -2.72 3.23 3.74
N ASN A 90 -3.53 3.83 2.86
CA ASN A 90 -4.61 4.76 3.21
C ASN A 90 -5.89 4.05 3.66
N VAL A 91 -6.86 4.83 4.14
CA VAL A 91 -8.24 4.41 4.44
C VAL A 91 -9.21 5.01 3.42
N GLN A 92 -10.28 4.29 3.08
CA GLN A 92 -11.37 4.76 2.22
C GLN A 92 -12.75 4.55 2.87
N LEU A 93 -13.58 5.57 2.74
CA LEU A 93 -15.04 5.54 2.97
C LEU A 93 -15.72 5.52 1.59
N ASN A 94 -16.70 4.64 1.37
CA ASN A 94 -17.30 4.41 0.04
C ASN A 94 -18.72 4.95 -0.10
N TRP A 95 -19.31 5.49 0.97
CA TRP A 95 -20.69 5.98 0.98
C TRP A 95 -20.94 7.37 1.59
N PRO A 96 -19.94 8.27 1.82
CA PRO A 96 -20.25 9.60 2.35
C PRO A 96 -21.12 10.40 1.37
N ALA A 97 -22.09 11.13 1.92
CA ALA A 97 -22.77 12.17 1.15
C ALA A 97 -21.78 13.29 0.80
N LEU A 98 -21.95 13.93 -0.36
CA LEU A 98 -20.98 14.90 -0.87
C LEU A 98 -20.91 16.14 0.03
N GLU A 99 -22.08 16.58 0.50
CA GLU A 99 -22.30 17.71 1.38
C GLU A 99 -21.68 17.53 2.78
N ASP A 100 -21.55 16.29 3.26
CA ASP A 100 -21.01 15.98 4.59
C ASP A 100 -19.48 15.89 4.60
N VAL A 101 -18.83 15.77 3.44
CA VAL A 101 -17.37 15.58 3.35
C VAL A 101 -16.58 16.69 4.07
N PRO A 102 -16.92 17.98 3.96
CA PRO A 102 -16.25 19.02 4.74
C PRO A 102 -16.34 18.83 6.27
N ASP A 103 -17.45 18.28 6.78
CA ASP A 103 -17.64 17.97 8.21
C ASP A 103 -16.80 16.75 8.62
N ILE A 104 -16.78 15.70 7.79
CA ILE A 104 -15.89 14.56 7.97
C ILE A 104 -14.43 15.02 8.08
N LEU A 105 -13.99 15.90 7.18
CA LEU A 105 -12.61 16.41 7.19
C LEU A 105 -12.32 17.29 8.40
N ALA A 106 -13.31 18.06 8.90
CA ALA A 106 -13.17 18.82 10.14
C ALA A 106 -12.96 17.88 11.35
N GLU A 107 -13.77 16.83 11.45
CA GLU A 107 -13.66 15.83 12.52
C GLU A 107 -12.34 15.04 12.48
N LEU A 108 -11.84 14.73 11.28
CA LEU A 108 -10.54 14.08 11.10
C LEU A 108 -9.38 15.01 11.48
N ALA A 109 -9.49 16.32 11.20
CA ALA A 109 -8.46 17.29 11.56
C ALA A 109 -8.28 17.39 13.09
N GLU A 110 -9.33 17.17 13.90
CA GLU A 110 -9.26 17.13 15.37
C GLU A 110 -8.29 16.07 15.91
N VAL A 111 -7.99 15.04 15.12
CA VAL A 111 -7.06 13.95 15.49
C VAL A 111 -5.84 13.88 14.57
N GLU A 112 -5.52 14.98 13.89
CA GLU A 112 -4.34 15.12 13.03
C GLU A 112 -4.41 14.22 11.77
N MET A 113 -5.60 14.11 11.18
CA MET A 113 -5.83 13.38 9.92
C MET A 113 -6.37 14.31 8.83
N HIS A 114 -6.09 13.96 7.56
CA HIS A 114 -6.52 14.74 6.40
C HIS A 114 -6.74 13.87 5.16
N ALA A 115 -7.32 14.44 4.10
CA ALA A 115 -7.45 13.81 2.78
C ALA A 115 -6.64 14.53 1.68
N ASN A 116 -5.80 15.49 2.07
CA ASN A 116 -4.98 16.30 1.14
C ASN A 116 -4.14 15.41 0.21
N GLN A 117 -4.22 15.70 -1.10
CA GLN A 117 -3.43 15.08 -2.16
C GLN A 117 -3.49 13.54 -2.22
N THR A 118 -4.50 12.90 -1.63
CA THR A 118 -4.69 11.44 -1.77
C THR A 118 -5.13 11.03 -3.20
N SER A 119 -5.51 12.03 -3.99
CA SER A 119 -6.09 11.93 -5.33
C SER A 119 -5.58 13.04 -6.28
N GLY A 120 -6.21 13.29 -7.44
CA GLY A 120 -5.76 14.35 -8.36
C GLY A 120 -4.43 14.11 -9.11
N ASN A 121 -3.93 15.17 -9.76
CA ASN A 121 -2.67 15.21 -10.51
C ASN A 121 -1.55 15.87 -9.69
N CYS A 122 -1.24 15.26 -8.56
CA CYS A 122 -0.21 15.73 -7.63
C CYS A 122 0.53 14.52 -7.03
N ILE A 123 1.46 14.80 -6.13
CA ILE A 123 2.20 13.80 -5.35
C ILE A 123 1.22 13.15 -4.35
N ARG A 124 1.21 11.82 -4.31
CA ARG A 124 0.37 11.03 -3.40
C ARG A 124 1.14 10.69 -2.13
N ASN A 125 0.40 10.20 -1.12
CA ASN A 125 0.96 9.64 0.11
C ASN A 125 2.27 8.86 -0.12
N THR A 126 3.34 9.19 0.60
CA THR A 126 4.60 8.45 0.60
C THR A 126 4.43 7.19 1.42
N THR A 127 4.80 6.03 0.84
CA THR A 127 4.63 4.72 1.47
C THR A 127 5.98 4.10 1.83
N THR A 128 6.01 3.24 2.83
CA THR A 128 7.21 2.50 3.22
C THR A 128 6.83 1.11 3.74
N ASP A 129 7.83 0.33 4.12
CA ASP A 129 7.65 -0.99 4.72
C ASP A 129 6.71 -0.90 5.92
N GLN A 130 5.69 -1.76 5.97
CA GLN A 130 4.81 -1.85 7.13
C GLN A 130 5.55 -2.18 8.44
N PHE A 131 6.77 -2.71 8.39
CA PHE A 131 7.60 -3.04 9.56
C PHE A 131 8.71 -2.01 9.83
N ALA A 132 8.68 -0.86 9.16
CA ALA A 132 9.63 0.23 9.35
C ALA A 132 9.88 0.62 10.83
N GLY A 133 11.13 0.66 11.24
CA GLY A 133 11.55 1.01 12.61
C GLY A 133 11.62 -0.17 13.59
N VAL A 134 11.11 -1.35 13.23
CA VAL A 134 11.06 -2.53 14.12
C VAL A 134 11.58 -3.84 13.52
N GLN A 135 11.81 -3.88 12.20
CA GLN A 135 12.35 -5.07 11.55
C GLN A 135 13.86 -5.21 11.75
N SER A 136 14.36 -6.44 11.77
CA SER A 136 15.79 -6.70 12.03
C SER A 136 16.70 -6.48 10.82
N ASP A 137 16.15 -6.43 9.61
CA ASP A 137 16.92 -6.35 8.35
C ASP A 137 16.92 -4.96 7.71
N GLU A 138 16.36 -3.93 8.37
CA GLU A 138 16.48 -2.55 7.91
C GLU A 138 17.80 -1.90 8.31
N LEU A 139 18.32 -1.04 7.44
CA LEU A 139 19.53 -0.26 7.72
C LEU A 139 19.30 0.87 8.74
N VAL A 140 18.14 1.53 8.62
CA VAL A 140 17.66 2.66 9.43
C VAL A 140 16.13 2.71 9.34
N ASP A 141 15.48 3.42 10.25
CA ASP A 141 14.05 3.69 10.14
C ASP A 141 13.75 4.60 8.93
N PRO A 142 12.93 4.17 7.95
CA PRO A 142 12.58 4.99 6.79
C PRO A 142 11.48 6.03 7.06
N ARG A 143 10.76 5.96 8.19
CA ARG A 143 9.62 6.86 8.48
C ARG A 143 10.01 8.33 8.53
N PRO A 144 11.16 8.73 9.14
CA PRO A 144 11.62 10.12 9.10
C PRO A 144 11.76 10.68 7.68
N TYR A 145 12.32 9.92 6.74
CA TYR A 145 12.44 10.36 5.35
C TYR A 145 11.07 10.44 4.66
N CYS A 146 10.16 9.51 4.96
CA CYS A 146 8.80 9.58 4.44
C CYS A 146 8.06 10.83 4.91
N GLU A 147 8.25 11.21 6.17
CA GLU A 147 7.70 12.43 6.78
C GLU A 147 8.32 13.69 6.16
N ILE A 148 9.64 13.74 5.98
CA ILE A 148 10.34 14.82 5.25
C ILE A 148 9.75 15.00 3.84
N ILE A 149 9.60 13.90 3.08
CA ILE A 149 9.02 13.93 1.74
C ILE A 149 7.55 14.37 1.79
N ARG A 150 6.77 13.93 2.80
CA ARG A 150 5.37 14.33 2.97
C ARG A 150 5.26 15.84 3.19
N GLN A 151 6.01 16.41 4.12
CA GLN A 151 5.98 17.84 4.42
C GLN A 151 6.39 18.67 3.20
N TRP A 152 7.48 18.29 2.54
CA TRP A 152 7.93 18.96 1.32
C TRP A 152 6.91 18.91 0.17
N SER A 153 6.25 17.77 -0.03
CA SER A 153 5.32 17.59 -1.16
C SER A 153 3.93 18.21 -0.93
N THR A 154 3.54 18.38 0.33
CA THR A 154 2.21 18.89 0.70
C THR A 154 2.09 20.37 0.34
N PHE A 155 1.13 20.69 -0.52
CA PHE A 155 0.91 22.06 -1.05
C PHE A 155 2.09 22.67 -1.80
N HIS A 156 3.02 21.85 -2.32
CA HIS A 156 4.14 22.35 -3.10
C HIS A 156 3.66 23.19 -4.31
N PRO A 157 4.02 24.47 -4.43
CA PRO A 157 3.42 25.40 -5.40
C PRO A 157 3.67 24.96 -6.85
N GLU A 158 4.84 24.39 -7.13
CA GLU A 158 5.18 23.91 -8.48
C GLU A 158 4.50 22.57 -8.84
N PHE A 159 4.20 21.71 -7.85
CA PHE A 159 3.83 20.31 -8.08
C PHE A 159 2.37 20.00 -7.72
N ALA A 160 1.56 21.04 -7.49
CA ALA A 160 0.11 20.90 -7.28
C ALA A 160 -0.65 20.43 -8.54
N PHE A 161 -0.07 20.61 -9.73
CA PHE A 161 -0.70 20.32 -11.03
C PHE A 161 0.24 19.59 -12.01
N LEU A 162 0.77 18.45 -11.59
CA LEU A 162 1.60 17.58 -12.42
C LEU A 162 0.85 17.06 -13.67
N PRO A 163 1.55 16.50 -14.67
CA PRO A 163 0.87 15.87 -15.81
C PRO A 163 -0.09 14.74 -15.41
N ARG A 164 0.24 13.98 -14.36
CA ARG A 164 -0.62 12.95 -13.77
C ARG A 164 -0.20 12.65 -12.31
N LYS A 165 -0.94 11.77 -11.62
CA LYS A 165 -0.62 11.27 -10.27
C LYS A 165 0.84 10.79 -10.17
N PHE A 166 1.48 11.12 -9.05
CA PHE A 166 2.88 10.82 -8.77
C PHE A 166 3.01 10.10 -7.42
N LYS A 167 3.76 9.01 -7.36
CA LYS A 167 3.84 8.11 -6.22
C LYS A 167 5.29 7.91 -5.80
N VAL A 168 5.58 8.10 -4.52
CA VAL A 168 6.89 7.83 -3.92
C VAL A 168 6.75 6.66 -2.95
N ALA A 169 7.77 5.80 -2.90
CA ALA A 169 7.94 4.78 -1.86
C ALA A 169 9.39 4.68 -1.42
N VAL A 170 9.60 4.33 -0.15
CA VAL A 170 10.92 4.21 0.49
C VAL A 170 11.06 2.80 1.08
N ASN A 171 12.19 2.15 0.81
CA ASN A 171 12.56 0.86 1.41
C ASN A 171 13.90 1.00 2.12
N ALA A 172 14.03 0.35 3.28
CA ALA A 172 15.22 0.39 4.13
C ALA A 172 15.93 -0.97 4.28
N SER A 173 15.34 -2.06 3.78
CA SER A 173 15.98 -3.38 3.76
C SER A 173 16.67 -3.62 2.42
N GLU A 174 17.90 -4.12 2.44
CA GLU A 174 18.58 -4.56 1.20
C GLU A 174 18.14 -5.94 0.74
N LYS A 175 17.52 -6.73 1.63
CA LYS A 175 17.16 -8.14 1.38
C LYS A 175 15.73 -8.29 0.88
N THR A 176 14.84 -7.44 1.36
CA THR A 176 13.40 -7.53 1.12
C THR A 176 12.85 -6.19 0.65
N ASP A 177 11.81 -6.21 -0.18
CA ASP A 177 11.08 -5.00 -0.59
C ASP A 177 9.60 -5.19 -0.31
N ARG A 178 9.19 -4.82 0.91
CA ARG A 178 7.77 -4.82 1.31
C ARG A 178 7.06 -3.50 0.96
N ALA A 179 7.77 -2.53 0.36
CA ALA A 179 7.19 -1.26 -0.09
C ALA A 179 6.88 -1.24 -1.60
N ALA A 180 7.36 -2.24 -2.34
CA ALA A 180 7.26 -2.38 -3.79
C ALA A 180 7.80 -1.14 -4.51
N ILE A 181 9.01 -0.69 -4.15
CA ILE A 181 9.55 0.60 -4.57
C ILE A 181 9.72 0.69 -6.09
N GLN A 182 10.03 -0.43 -6.76
CA GLN A 182 10.29 -0.43 -8.20
C GLN A 182 9.01 -0.26 -9.05
N VAL A 183 7.82 -0.26 -8.45
CA VAL A 183 6.55 0.00 -9.18
C VAL A 183 5.94 1.36 -8.84
N HIS A 184 6.71 2.21 -8.16
CA HIS A 184 6.38 3.60 -7.88
C HIS A 184 6.93 4.55 -8.96
N ASP A 185 6.44 5.80 -8.98
CA ASP A 185 6.96 6.80 -9.91
C ASP A 185 8.42 7.15 -9.53
N ILE A 186 8.69 7.24 -8.21
CA ILE A 186 10.02 7.19 -7.61
C ILE A 186 10.04 6.08 -6.55
N GLY A 187 11.04 5.20 -6.63
CA GLY A 187 11.40 4.25 -5.58
C GLY A 187 12.74 4.62 -4.97
N LEU A 188 12.81 4.73 -3.64
CA LEU A 188 14.03 5.05 -2.90
C LEU A 188 14.45 3.83 -2.10
N GLN A 189 15.61 3.27 -2.44
CA GLN A 189 16.25 2.24 -1.64
C GLN A 189 17.33 2.91 -0.78
N ILE A 190 17.18 2.88 0.54
CA ILE A 190 18.22 3.34 1.45
C ILE A 190 19.37 2.32 1.39
N ILE A 191 20.60 2.82 1.26
CA ILE A 191 21.84 2.05 1.20
C ILE A 191 22.98 2.79 1.91
N ARG A 192 24.06 2.07 2.21
CA ARG A 192 25.35 2.68 2.53
C ARG A 192 26.32 2.52 1.36
N ASN A 193 27.13 3.54 1.09
CA ASN A 193 28.24 3.40 0.14
C ASN A 193 29.45 2.69 0.77
N GLU A 194 30.52 2.50 0.00
CA GLU A 194 31.77 1.86 0.46
C GLU A 194 32.45 2.61 1.62
N ALA A 195 32.21 3.93 1.76
CA ALA A 195 32.70 4.75 2.87
C ALA A 195 31.81 4.68 4.13
N GLY A 196 30.70 3.94 4.07
CA GLY A 196 29.72 3.82 5.16
C GLY A 196 28.71 4.97 5.25
N GLU A 197 28.75 5.92 4.31
CA GLU A 197 27.85 7.06 4.27
C GLU A 197 26.45 6.61 3.83
N LEU A 198 25.43 7.19 4.46
CA LEU A 198 24.04 6.89 4.16
C LEU A 198 23.58 7.65 2.91
N GLY A 199 22.75 6.99 2.11
CA GLY A 199 22.18 7.59 0.92
C GLY A 199 21.10 6.71 0.29
N PHE A 200 20.77 7.03 -0.95
CA PHE A 200 19.69 6.38 -1.68
C PHE A 200 20.14 5.90 -3.06
N ARG A 201 19.80 4.66 -3.41
CA ARG A 201 19.67 4.24 -4.81
C ARG A 201 18.30 4.68 -5.30
N VAL A 202 18.27 5.43 -6.40
CA VAL A 202 17.06 6.10 -6.91
C VAL A 202 16.55 5.40 -8.15
N HIS A 203 15.34 4.84 -8.05
CA HIS A 203 14.59 4.25 -9.14
C HIS A 203 13.53 5.23 -9.64
N VAL A 204 13.40 5.42 -10.96
CA VAL A 204 12.39 6.34 -11.53
C VAL A 204 11.70 5.74 -12.74
N GLY A 205 10.38 5.90 -12.83
CA GLY A 205 9.61 5.48 -14.00
C GLY A 205 8.91 4.14 -13.86
N GLY A 206 8.54 3.73 -12.64
CA GLY A 206 7.71 2.55 -12.41
C GLY A 206 6.21 2.85 -12.55
N GLY A 207 5.41 1.79 -12.53
CA GLY A 207 3.97 1.89 -12.36
C GLY A 207 3.17 0.82 -13.08
N LEU A 208 2.09 0.37 -12.45
CA LEU A 208 1.37 -0.83 -12.89
C LEU A 208 0.25 -0.61 -13.92
N GLY A 209 -0.49 0.50 -13.89
CA GLY A 209 -1.68 0.62 -14.75
C GLY A 209 -1.37 0.55 -16.26
N ARG A 210 -2.27 0.01 -17.09
CA ARG A 210 -2.27 -0.24 -18.55
C ARG A 210 -0.96 -0.69 -19.22
N THR A 211 0.11 0.09 -19.11
CA THR A 211 1.46 -0.31 -19.57
C THR A 211 2.34 -0.49 -18.34
N PRO A 212 2.34 -1.67 -17.69
CA PRO A 212 3.14 -1.92 -16.50
C PRO A 212 4.64 -1.76 -16.81
N MET A 213 5.38 -1.14 -15.89
CA MET A 213 6.83 -0.94 -15.99
C MET A 213 7.45 -1.05 -14.60
N VAL A 214 8.62 -1.70 -14.56
CA VAL A 214 9.54 -1.71 -13.41
C VAL A 214 10.49 -0.53 -13.58
N ALA A 215 10.70 0.22 -12.50
CA ALA A 215 11.50 1.43 -12.48
C ALA A 215 13.01 1.10 -12.60
N PRO A 216 13.71 1.54 -13.66
CA PRO A 216 15.16 1.46 -13.72
C PRO A 216 15.80 2.32 -12.63
N VAL A 217 17.03 1.95 -12.25
CA VAL A 217 17.91 2.82 -11.47
C VAL A 217 18.36 3.97 -12.39
N ILE A 218 18.20 5.21 -11.94
CA ILE A 218 18.75 6.39 -12.63
C ILE A 218 19.94 6.98 -11.88
N ARG A 219 20.13 6.58 -10.62
CA ARG A 219 21.25 6.99 -9.77
C ARG A 219 21.56 5.91 -8.75
N GLU A 220 22.79 5.41 -8.77
CA GLU A 220 23.23 4.34 -7.87
C GLU A 220 23.39 4.81 -6.42
N PHE A 221 23.85 6.04 -6.21
CA PHE A 221 24.00 6.62 -4.88
C PHE A 221 23.73 8.13 -4.87
N LEU A 222 22.72 8.53 -4.11
CA LEU A 222 22.38 9.91 -3.78
C LEU A 222 22.71 10.16 -2.30
N PRO A 223 23.59 11.11 -1.95
CA PRO A 223 23.86 11.46 -0.55
C PRO A 223 22.58 11.86 0.18
N GLU A 224 22.48 11.49 1.46
CA GLU A 224 21.30 11.71 2.30
C GLU A 224 20.76 13.16 2.24
N LEU A 225 21.66 14.14 2.38
CA LEU A 225 21.31 15.56 2.44
C LEU A 225 20.75 16.11 1.11
N ASP A 226 21.02 15.43 0.00
CA ASP A 226 20.63 15.87 -1.32
C ASP A 226 19.23 15.37 -1.73
N LEU A 227 18.57 14.56 -0.88
CA LEU A 227 17.29 13.90 -1.15
C LEU A 227 16.25 14.82 -1.79
N LEU A 228 15.84 15.89 -1.11
CA LEU A 228 14.74 16.74 -1.58
C LEU A 228 15.08 17.46 -2.88
N THR A 229 16.29 18.00 -3.01
CA THR A 229 16.72 18.69 -4.24
C THR A 229 16.75 17.77 -5.45
N TYR A 230 17.08 16.48 -5.25
CA TYR A 230 17.05 15.50 -6.33
C TYR A 230 15.62 15.11 -6.72
N LEU A 231 14.74 14.91 -5.74
CA LEU A 231 13.31 14.67 -6.00
C LEU A 231 12.68 15.85 -6.75
N GLU A 232 13.04 17.08 -6.36
CA GLU A 232 12.65 18.30 -7.06
C GLU A 232 13.11 18.29 -8.52
N ALA A 233 14.38 17.96 -8.79
CA ALA A 233 14.91 17.86 -10.15
C ALA A 233 14.15 16.82 -11.01
N VAL A 234 13.89 15.63 -10.46
CA VAL A 234 13.09 14.59 -11.13
C VAL A 234 11.69 15.10 -11.49
N LEU A 235 11.03 15.77 -10.53
CA LEU A 235 9.69 16.32 -10.73
C LEU A 235 9.66 17.48 -11.71
N ARG A 236 10.66 18.36 -11.73
CA ARG A 236 10.78 19.44 -12.72
C ARG A 236 10.97 18.92 -14.14
N VAL A 237 11.84 17.92 -14.33
CA VAL A 237 12.00 17.26 -15.63
C VAL A 237 10.67 16.62 -16.06
N TYR A 238 9.98 15.93 -15.16
CA TYR A 238 8.66 15.37 -15.45
C TYR A 238 7.61 16.45 -15.75
N ASN A 239 7.61 17.56 -15.03
CA ASN A 239 6.63 18.63 -15.21
C ASN A 239 6.84 19.35 -16.55
N ARG A 240 8.10 19.56 -16.95
CA ARG A 240 8.50 20.22 -18.20
C ARG A 240 8.27 19.35 -19.44
N TYR A 241 8.62 18.07 -19.38
CA TYR A 241 8.61 17.18 -20.56
C TYR A 241 7.48 16.14 -20.57
N GLY A 242 6.74 15.99 -19.47
CA GLY A 242 5.63 15.06 -19.36
C GLY A 242 4.45 15.45 -20.25
N ARG A 243 3.85 14.45 -20.91
CA ARG A 243 2.70 14.66 -21.79
C ARG A 243 1.45 15.13 -21.02
N ARG A 244 0.75 16.12 -21.56
CA ARG A 244 -0.55 16.59 -21.09
C ARG A 244 -1.68 16.44 -22.12
N ASP A 245 -1.31 16.16 -23.37
CA ASP A 245 -2.22 15.95 -24.50
C ASP A 245 -2.99 14.62 -24.43
N ASN A 246 -2.38 13.59 -23.81
CA ASN A 246 -3.02 12.28 -23.64
C ASN A 246 -2.84 11.76 -22.22
N LYS A 247 -3.91 11.78 -21.42
CA LYS A 247 -3.91 11.32 -20.01
C LYS A 247 -3.48 9.86 -19.83
N PHE A 248 -3.63 9.00 -20.84
CA PHE A 248 -3.20 7.60 -20.79
C PHE A 248 -1.69 7.41 -21.06
N LYS A 249 -1.02 8.47 -21.54
CA LYS A 249 0.42 8.52 -21.81
C LYS A 249 1.15 9.57 -20.96
N ALA A 250 0.47 10.13 -19.95
CA ALA A 250 0.95 11.26 -19.15
C ALA A 250 1.80 10.89 -17.92
N ARG A 251 1.97 9.61 -17.58
CA ARG A 251 2.75 9.18 -16.40
C ARG A 251 4.26 9.22 -16.69
N ILE A 252 5.08 9.50 -15.68
CA ILE A 252 6.55 9.60 -15.80
C ILE A 252 7.19 8.36 -16.42
N LYS A 253 6.69 7.15 -16.14
CA LYS A 253 7.15 5.92 -16.79
C LYS A 253 7.16 5.96 -18.32
N ILE A 254 6.21 6.69 -18.92
CA ILE A 254 6.14 6.86 -20.37
C ILE A 254 7.23 7.82 -20.85
N LEU A 255 7.51 8.87 -20.08
CA LEU A 255 8.59 9.81 -20.36
C LEU A 255 9.96 9.13 -20.24
N VAL A 256 10.22 8.41 -19.14
CA VAL A 256 11.47 7.65 -18.93
C VAL A 256 11.68 6.64 -20.05
N LYS A 257 10.65 5.88 -20.43
CA LYS A 257 10.74 4.95 -21.57
C LYS A 257 11.03 5.67 -22.89
N ALA A 258 10.43 6.84 -23.13
CA ALA A 258 10.60 7.57 -24.39
C ALA A 258 11.99 8.22 -24.51
N LEU A 259 12.56 8.68 -23.39
CA LEU A 259 13.90 9.28 -23.34
C LEU A 259 15.02 8.25 -23.19
N THR A 260 14.70 7.02 -22.79
CA THR A 260 15.59 6.04 -22.13
C THR A 260 15.96 6.44 -20.69
N PRO A 261 16.29 5.46 -19.82
CA PRO A 261 16.70 5.75 -18.44
C PRO A 261 17.91 6.67 -18.37
N GLU A 262 18.90 6.47 -19.24
CA GLU A 262 20.17 7.20 -19.26
C GLU A 262 19.95 8.66 -19.65
N ALA A 263 19.23 8.91 -20.75
CA ALA A 263 18.96 10.28 -21.19
C ALA A 263 17.93 11.00 -20.30
N PHE A 264 17.08 10.26 -19.58
CA PHE A 264 16.29 10.85 -18.49
C PHE A 264 17.20 11.26 -17.32
N ALA A 265 18.11 10.38 -16.88
CA ALA A 265 19.06 10.66 -15.81
C ALA A 265 19.93 11.89 -16.12
N GLU A 266 20.47 11.99 -17.34
CA GLU A 266 21.25 13.16 -17.78
C GLU A 266 20.48 14.48 -17.63
N LYS A 267 19.18 14.49 -17.94
CA LYS A 267 18.33 15.69 -17.75
C LYS A 267 18.08 16.00 -16.28
N VAL A 268 17.92 14.98 -15.45
CA VAL A 268 17.78 15.15 -14.00
C VAL A 268 19.06 15.69 -13.40
N GLU A 269 20.22 15.13 -13.74
CA GLU A 269 21.53 15.62 -13.27
C GLU A 269 21.79 17.06 -13.73
N ALA A 270 21.42 17.42 -14.96
CA ALA A 270 21.54 18.79 -15.46
C ALA A 270 20.64 19.78 -14.70
N GLU A 271 19.37 19.43 -14.44
CA GLU A 271 18.48 20.28 -13.62
C GLU A 271 18.97 20.34 -12.16
N TRP A 272 19.40 19.20 -11.60
CA TRP A 272 19.89 19.10 -10.22
C TRP A 272 21.15 19.93 -9.99
N ALA A 273 22.08 19.99 -10.96
CA ALA A 273 23.28 20.84 -10.87
C ALA A 273 22.96 22.33 -10.61
N HIS A 274 21.76 22.81 -11.01
CA HIS A 274 21.32 24.17 -10.75
C HIS A 274 20.69 24.39 -9.37
N ILE A 275 20.14 23.35 -8.76
CA ILE A 275 19.35 23.44 -7.51
C ILE A 275 19.92 22.64 -6.35
N LYS A 276 21.03 21.93 -6.55
CA LYS A 276 21.65 21.06 -5.54
C LYS A 276 21.90 21.78 -4.22
N ASP A 277 22.43 23.00 -4.29
CA ASP A 277 22.76 23.82 -3.11
C ASP A 277 21.66 24.86 -2.80
N SER A 278 20.44 24.63 -3.26
CA SER A 278 19.29 25.49 -2.93
C SER A 278 18.86 25.33 -1.47
N PRO A 279 18.03 26.25 -0.93
CA PRO A 279 17.48 26.11 0.42
C PRO A 279 16.65 24.84 0.66
N THR A 280 16.25 24.12 -0.40
CA THR A 280 15.56 22.82 -0.31
C THR A 280 16.51 21.69 0.13
N ARG A 281 17.84 21.89 0.06
CA ARG A 281 18.82 20.89 0.51
C ARG A 281 18.66 20.65 2.01
N LEU A 282 18.62 19.37 2.39
CA LEU A 282 18.47 19.01 3.80
C LEU A 282 19.73 19.37 4.58
N THR A 283 19.52 19.68 5.85
CA THR A 283 20.60 19.79 6.84
C THR A 283 20.50 18.61 7.82
N PRO A 284 21.61 18.22 8.47
CA PRO A 284 21.57 17.22 9.53
C PRO A 284 20.54 17.57 10.62
N GLU A 285 20.44 18.84 11.00
CA GLU A 285 19.51 19.29 12.04
C GLU A 285 18.04 19.11 11.64
N ALA A 286 17.71 19.32 10.36
CA ALA A 286 16.37 19.08 9.85
C ALA A 286 16.01 17.59 9.90
N ILE A 287 16.98 16.72 9.61
CA ILE A 287 16.80 15.27 9.68
C ILE A 287 16.66 14.83 11.14
N ASP A 288 17.55 15.27 12.02
CA ASP A 288 17.53 14.98 13.46
C ASP A 288 16.21 15.44 14.10
N HIS A 289 15.71 16.63 13.71
CA HIS A 289 14.43 17.14 14.18
C HIS A 289 13.28 16.18 13.83
N ILE A 290 13.17 15.73 12.58
CA ILE A 290 12.10 14.80 12.18
C ILE A 290 12.31 13.41 12.81
N GLN A 291 13.55 12.92 12.89
CA GLN A 291 13.87 11.67 13.57
C GLN A 291 13.43 11.66 15.04
N SER A 292 13.46 12.80 15.73
CA SER A 292 13.04 12.91 17.13
C SER A 292 11.57 12.55 17.40
N TYR A 293 10.72 12.51 16.38
CA TYR A 293 9.31 12.07 16.50
C TYR A 293 9.11 10.55 16.33
N PHE A 294 10.14 9.84 15.86
CA PHE A 294 10.12 8.40 15.60
C PHE A 294 11.07 7.68 16.55
N THR A 295 10.78 7.80 17.85
CA THR A 295 11.55 7.17 18.90
C THR A 295 11.15 5.72 19.12
N GLU A 296 12.07 4.95 19.71
CA GLU A 296 11.77 3.62 20.20
C GLU A 296 10.96 3.69 21.51
N PRO A 297 9.89 2.89 21.66
CA PRO A 297 9.20 2.73 22.92
C PRO A 297 10.13 2.27 24.05
N ALA A 298 9.72 2.52 25.29
CA ALA A 298 10.38 1.97 26.47
C ALA A 298 10.08 0.47 26.61
N TYR A 299 10.72 -0.34 25.78
CA TYR A 299 10.53 -1.79 25.77
C TYR A 299 10.87 -2.42 27.12
N ALA A 300 9.96 -3.27 27.60
CA ALA A 300 10.17 -4.02 28.83
C ALA A 300 11.16 -5.17 28.57
N LYS A 301 11.98 -5.51 29.58
CA LYS A 301 12.74 -6.74 29.53
C LYS A 301 11.78 -7.92 29.74
N VAL A 302 11.69 -8.81 28.76
CA VAL A 302 10.85 -10.00 28.81
C VAL A 302 11.74 -11.24 28.97
N ASP A 303 11.84 -11.75 30.20
CA ASP A 303 12.57 -12.98 30.50
C ASP A 303 11.69 -14.20 30.19
N ASN A 304 12.30 -15.32 29.76
CA ASN A 304 11.66 -16.62 29.51
C ASN A 304 10.56 -16.69 28.43
N ALA A 305 10.39 -15.63 27.60
CA ALA A 305 9.38 -15.60 26.53
C ALA A 305 9.49 -16.81 25.58
N THR A 306 10.72 -17.19 25.18
CA THR A 306 10.97 -18.33 24.29
C THR A 306 10.49 -19.65 24.87
N GLU A 307 10.74 -19.89 26.16
CA GLU A 307 10.36 -21.14 26.84
C GLU A 307 8.84 -21.22 27.00
N LEU A 308 8.20 -20.11 27.38
CA LEU A 308 6.75 -20.01 27.49
C LEU A 308 6.07 -20.27 26.14
N LEU A 309 6.56 -19.63 25.07
CA LEU A 309 6.04 -19.85 23.72
C LEU A 309 6.22 -21.30 23.28
N ALA A 310 7.38 -21.92 23.53
CA ALA A 310 7.60 -23.31 23.19
C ALA A 310 6.59 -24.25 23.87
N GLN A 311 6.27 -24.01 25.15
CA GLN A 311 5.25 -24.76 25.87
C GLN A 311 3.84 -24.54 25.29
N GLN A 312 3.46 -23.29 25.04
CA GLN A 312 2.14 -22.94 24.49
C GLN A 312 1.93 -23.52 23.09
N ARG A 313 2.94 -23.44 22.22
CA ARG A 313 2.94 -24.02 20.87
C ARG A 313 2.78 -25.53 20.90
N PHE A 314 3.48 -26.21 21.82
CA PHE A 314 3.39 -27.66 21.96
C PHE A 314 1.99 -28.12 22.36
N VAL A 315 1.30 -27.33 23.19
CA VAL A 315 -0.03 -27.67 23.70
C VAL A 315 -1.15 -27.26 22.73
N ASN A 316 -0.96 -26.21 21.93
CA ASN A 316 -2.00 -25.66 21.06
C ASN A 316 -1.53 -25.52 19.60
N ARG A 317 -1.99 -26.45 18.75
CA ARG A 317 -1.67 -26.49 17.32
C ARG A 317 -2.21 -25.27 16.55
N GLU A 318 -3.41 -24.78 16.87
CA GLU A 318 -3.99 -23.61 16.18
C GLU A 318 -3.19 -22.34 16.49
N PHE A 319 -2.75 -22.19 17.74
CA PHE A 319 -1.86 -21.11 18.14
C PHE A 319 -0.49 -21.22 17.46
N ASP A 320 0.10 -22.42 17.37
CA ASP A 320 1.37 -22.63 16.67
C ASP A 320 1.25 -22.28 15.18
N GLN A 321 0.16 -22.68 14.51
CA GLN A 321 -0.11 -22.30 13.12
C GLN A 321 -0.28 -20.79 12.95
N TRP A 322 -1.04 -20.13 13.83
CA TRP A 322 -1.17 -18.68 13.81
C TRP A 322 0.16 -17.98 14.04
N LEU A 323 0.97 -18.44 15.00
CA LEU A 323 2.28 -17.89 15.31
C LEU A 323 3.22 -17.98 14.10
N GLN A 324 3.21 -19.10 13.37
CA GLN A 324 4.05 -19.28 12.19
C GLN A 324 3.67 -18.38 11.00
N ASN A 325 2.39 -18.02 10.88
CA ASN A 325 1.87 -17.32 9.70
C ASN A 325 1.64 -15.82 9.91
N ASN A 326 1.27 -15.41 11.12
CA ASN A 326 0.84 -14.02 11.41
C ASN A 326 1.84 -13.23 12.24
N VAL A 327 2.92 -13.87 12.70
CA VAL A 327 3.88 -13.25 13.61
C VAL A 327 5.27 -13.24 12.99
N ASP A 328 5.80 -12.03 12.82
CA ASP A 328 7.13 -11.74 12.29
C ASP A 328 8.10 -11.39 13.43
N THR A 329 9.39 -11.49 13.12
CA THR A 329 10.46 -11.19 14.08
C THR A 329 10.64 -9.68 14.27
N HIS A 330 10.68 -9.27 15.54
CA HIS A 330 11.01 -7.91 15.94
C HIS A 330 12.51 -7.77 16.22
N LYS A 331 13.10 -6.60 15.94
CA LYS A 331 14.53 -6.34 16.19
C LYS A 331 14.89 -6.34 17.68
N MET A 332 13.96 -5.92 18.54
CA MET A 332 14.11 -6.00 20.00
C MET A 332 13.73 -7.39 20.50
N SER A 333 14.64 -8.01 21.25
CA SER A 333 14.41 -9.30 21.91
C SER A 333 13.23 -9.24 22.87
N GLY A 334 12.41 -10.31 22.89
CA GLY A 334 11.21 -10.39 23.73
C GLY A 334 9.96 -9.75 23.10
N TYR A 335 10.07 -9.16 21.92
CA TYR A 335 8.99 -8.56 21.16
C TYR A 335 8.77 -9.28 19.82
N ALA A 336 7.61 -9.06 19.21
CA ALA A 336 7.17 -9.66 17.95
C ALA A 336 6.25 -8.70 17.20
N ILE A 337 6.21 -8.86 15.88
CA ILE A 337 5.35 -8.08 14.98
C ILE A 337 4.14 -8.95 14.64
N VAL A 338 2.92 -8.50 14.90
CA VAL A 338 1.69 -9.27 14.65
C VAL A 338 0.88 -8.62 13.54
N THR A 339 0.53 -9.39 12.50
CA THR A 339 -0.34 -8.93 11.42
C THR A 339 -1.76 -9.46 11.59
N LEU A 340 -2.72 -8.54 11.70
CA LEU A 340 -4.16 -8.77 11.68
C LEU A 340 -4.64 -8.84 10.23
N THR A 341 -5.19 -9.98 9.81
CA THR A 341 -5.64 -10.20 8.44
C THR A 341 -7.06 -9.67 8.22
N MET A 342 -7.27 -8.83 7.20
CA MET A 342 -8.58 -8.29 6.81
C MET A 342 -9.21 -9.12 5.68
N LYS A 343 -8.97 -10.44 5.70
CA LYS A 343 -9.17 -11.36 4.56
C LYS A 343 -9.98 -12.59 4.90
N LYS A 344 -10.78 -12.51 5.97
CA LYS A 344 -11.71 -13.58 6.34
C LYS A 344 -12.65 -13.88 5.17
N THR A 345 -12.80 -15.15 4.82
CA THR A 345 -13.71 -15.58 3.74
C THR A 345 -15.12 -15.03 3.95
N GLY A 346 -15.69 -14.46 2.89
CA GLY A 346 -17.02 -13.83 2.90
C GLY A 346 -17.01 -12.35 3.31
N VAL A 347 -15.85 -11.80 3.68
CA VAL A 347 -15.63 -10.35 3.87
C VAL A 347 -14.81 -9.82 2.69
N PRO A 348 -15.18 -8.68 2.08
CA PRO A 348 -14.36 -8.10 1.02
C PRO A 348 -12.92 -7.84 1.50
N PRO A 349 -11.90 -8.27 0.74
CA PRO A 349 -10.51 -8.11 1.17
C PRO A 349 -10.13 -6.66 1.48
N GLY A 350 -9.69 -6.40 2.71
CA GLY A 350 -9.28 -5.07 3.18
C GLY A 350 -10.38 -4.22 3.81
N ASP A 351 -11.63 -4.70 3.82
CA ASP A 351 -12.72 -4.01 4.52
C ASP A 351 -12.62 -4.26 6.04
N VAL A 352 -12.96 -3.22 6.81
CA VAL A 352 -12.94 -3.21 8.27
C VAL A 352 -14.18 -2.48 8.78
N THR A 353 -14.89 -3.06 9.74
CA THR A 353 -16.09 -2.43 10.31
C THR A 353 -15.75 -1.30 11.29
N ASP A 354 -16.69 -0.42 11.58
CA ASP A 354 -16.56 0.60 12.62
C ASP A 354 -16.19 0.00 13.99
N LYS A 355 -16.84 -1.10 14.37
CA LYS A 355 -16.53 -1.85 15.61
C LYS A 355 -15.12 -2.44 15.59
N GLN A 356 -14.70 -2.97 14.45
CA GLN A 356 -13.35 -3.51 14.29
C GLN A 356 -12.28 -2.41 14.35
N LEU A 357 -12.57 -1.20 13.88
CA LEU A 357 -11.66 -0.06 14.06
C LEU A 357 -11.48 0.29 15.54
N GLU A 358 -12.54 0.28 16.35
CA GLU A 358 -12.46 0.44 17.80
C GLU A 358 -11.67 -0.70 18.46
N GLN A 359 -11.94 -1.96 18.08
CA GLN A 359 -11.21 -3.12 18.59
C GLN A 359 -9.72 -3.06 18.26
N ILE A 360 -9.35 -2.65 17.04
CA ILE A 360 -7.94 -2.46 16.66
C ILE A 360 -7.32 -1.35 17.52
N ALA A 361 -8.06 -0.29 17.84
CA ALA A 361 -7.57 0.78 18.71
C ALA A 361 -7.30 0.29 20.14
N ASP A 362 -8.20 -0.53 20.69
CA ASP A 362 -8.05 -1.14 22.01
C ASP A 362 -6.85 -2.11 22.05
N LEU A 363 -6.71 -2.96 21.02
CA LEU A 363 -5.55 -3.85 20.87
C LEU A 363 -4.24 -3.07 20.72
N ALA A 364 -4.26 -1.94 20.02
CA ALA A 364 -3.09 -1.08 19.88
C ALA A 364 -2.67 -0.52 21.24
N ASP A 365 -3.62 0.03 22.01
CA ASP A 365 -3.33 0.58 23.35
C ASP A 365 -2.79 -0.48 24.30
N GLU A 366 -3.31 -1.71 24.25
CA GLU A 366 -2.89 -2.79 25.14
C GLU A 366 -1.56 -3.43 24.72
N TYR A 367 -1.37 -3.69 23.43
CA TYR A 367 -0.29 -4.57 22.95
C TYR A 367 0.76 -3.89 22.07
N SER A 368 0.54 -2.66 21.60
CA SER A 368 1.42 -2.02 20.61
C SER A 368 1.57 -0.51 20.83
N PHE A 369 1.60 -0.08 22.10
CA PHE A 369 1.84 1.31 22.50
C PHE A 369 0.91 2.35 21.84
N GLY A 370 -0.32 1.95 21.54
CA GLY A 370 -1.33 2.80 20.90
C GLY A 370 -1.10 3.05 19.41
N GLU A 371 -0.18 2.32 18.75
CA GLU A 371 0.16 2.51 17.34
C GLU A 371 -0.14 1.25 16.50
N VAL A 372 -0.62 1.44 15.27
CA VAL A 372 -0.79 0.38 14.26
C VAL A 372 -0.26 0.81 12.90
N ARG A 373 -0.09 -0.14 11.99
CA ARG A 373 0.37 0.13 10.62
C ARG A 373 -0.46 -0.59 9.59
N VAL A 374 -0.92 0.14 8.58
CA VAL A 374 -1.65 -0.40 7.43
C VAL A 374 -0.65 -0.92 6.41
N THR A 375 -0.85 -2.15 5.94
CA THR A 375 0.02 -2.77 4.93
C THR A 375 -0.48 -2.47 3.52
N HIS A 376 0.42 -2.55 2.54
CA HIS A 376 0.02 -2.48 1.13
C HIS A 376 -0.72 -3.75 0.66
N HIS A 377 -0.77 -4.80 1.49
CA HIS A 377 -1.61 -6.00 1.30
C HIS A 377 -3.04 -5.79 1.84
N GLN A 378 -3.35 -4.59 2.38
CA GLN A 378 -4.65 -4.22 2.96
C GLN A 378 -4.92 -4.91 4.30
N ASN A 379 -3.87 -5.17 5.08
CA ASN A 379 -3.93 -5.73 6.44
C ASN A 379 -3.47 -4.66 7.47
N VAL A 380 -3.53 -4.99 8.76
CA VAL A 380 -3.08 -4.10 9.86
C VAL A 380 -2.02 -4.80 10.70
N VAL A 381 -1.03 -4.06 11.20
CA VAL A 381 0.08 -4.56 11.99
C VAL A 381 0.08 -3.92 13.37
N LEU A 382 0.22 -4.76 14.40
CA LEU A 382 0.65 -4.42 15.76
C LEU A 382 2.15 -4.68 15.82
N ALA A 383 2.95 -3.63 15.81
CA ALA A 383 4.39 -3.73 15.57
C ALA A 383 5.18 -4.19 16.81
N ASP A 384 4.65 -3.94 18.00
CA ASP A 384 5.44 -3.95 19.23
C ASP A 384 4.85 -4.90 20.30
N VAL A 385 4.40 -6.09 19.89
CA VAL A 385 3.73 -7.05 20.78
C VAL A 385 4.75 -7.83 21.59
N ARG A 386 4.59 -7.87 22.92
CA ARG A 386 5.42 -8.73 23.77
C ARG A 386 5.17 -10.21 23.51
N GLN A 387 6.25 -10.97 23.39
CA GLN A 387 6.19 -12.41 23.10
C GLN A 387 5.44 -13.22 24.17
N ASP A 388 5.56 -12.84 25.45
CA ASP A 388 4.87 -13.51 26.56
C ASP A 388 3.36 -13.22 26.63
N ARG A 389 2.86 -12.30 25.81
CA ARG A 389 1.44 -11.95 25.70
C ARG A 389 0.79 -12.44 24.40
N LEU A 390 1.54 -13.07 23.49
CA LEU A 390 1.04 -13.50 22.17
C LEU A 390 -0.14 -14.48 22.27
N PHE A 391 -0.08 -15.43 23.21
CA PHE A 391 -1.16 -16.40 23.40
C PHE A 391 -2.47 -15.75 23.84
N GLU A 392 -2.38 -14.79 24.76
CA GLU A 392 -3.54 -14.02 25.22
C GLU A 392 -4.13 -13.16 24.10
N LEU A 393 -3.26 -12.44 23.36
CA LEU A 393 -3.68 -11.67 22.19
C LEU A 393 -4.42 -12.56 21.19
N TRP A 394 -3.83 -13.70 20.81
CA TRP A 394 -4.43 -14.65 19.87
C TRP A 394 -5.85 -15.09 20.29
N GLN A 395 -6.06 -15.37 21.58
CA GLN A 395 -7.39 -15.73 22.09
C GLN A 395 -8.44 -14.61 21.89
N GLN A 396 -8.03 -13.34 21.94
CA GLN A 396 -8.91 -12.20 21.68
C GLN A 396 -9.22 -12.01 20.19
N LEU A 397 -8.28 -12.33 19.30
CA LEU A 397 -8.42 -12.06 17.86
C LEU A 397 -9.53 -12.87 17.18
N GLY A 398 -9.77 -14.11 17.62
CA GLY A 398 -10.77 -15.01 17.03
C GLY A 398 -12.18 -14.40 17.00
N PRO A 399 -12.76 -14.04 18.17
CA PRO A 399 -14.07 -13.38 18.24
C PRO A 399 -14.17 -12.05 17.49
N MET A 400 -13.06 -11.32 17.35
CA MET A 400 -12.99 -10.04 16.62
C MET A 400 -12.92 -10.22 15.09
N GLY A 401 -12.69 -11.44 14.62
CA GLY A 401 -12.57 -11.76 13.20
C GLY A 401 -11.18 -11.53 12.61
N PHE A 402 -10.16 -11.32 13.45
CA PHE A 402 -8.75 -11.12 13.04
C PHE A 402 -7.90 -12.38 13.18
N GLY A 403 -8.46 -13.47 13.72
CA GLY A 403 -7.75 -14.71 13.97
C GLY A 403 -7.51 -15.61 12.75
N THR A 404 -7.88 -15.19 11.53
CA THR A 404 -7.73 -16.05 10.33
C THR A 404 -6.25 -16.17 9.97
N PRO A 405 -5.62 -17.36 10.08
CA PRO A 405 -4.18 -17.49 9.94
C PRO A 405 -3.76 -17.72 8.48
N ASN A 406 -4.19 -16.84 7.58
CA ASN A 406 -4.02 -17.00 6.14
C ASN A 406 -3.04 -15.99 5.50
N LEU A 407 -2.32 -15.20 6.29
CA LEU A 407 -1.35 -14.21 5.80
C LEU A 407 -0.35 -14.85 4.82
N ASN A 408 -0.04 -14.18 3.71
CA ASN A 408 0.85 -14.65 2.63
C ASN A 408 0.43 -15.94 1.89
N THR A 409 -0.66 -16.60 2.30
CA THR A 409 -1.21 -17.75 1.56
C THR A 409 -1.97 -17.29 0.31
N LEU A 410 -2.34 -18.24 -0.56
CA LEU A 410 -3.19 -18.01 -1.74
C LEU A 410 -4.49 -17.24 -1.44
N THR A 411 -4.99 -17.28 -0.20
CA THR A 411 -6.24 -16.61 0.21
C THR A 411 -6.06 -15.24 0.87
N ASP A 412 -4.82 -14.77 1.11
CA ASP A 412 -4.49 -13.38 1.46
C ASP A 412 -4.54 -12.49 0.21
N ILE A 413 -5.72 -12.47 -0.43
CA ILE A 413 -5.90 -11.87 -1.75
C ILE A 413 -5.87 -10.34 -1.65
N ILE A 414 -5.00 -9.70 -2.43
CA ILE A 414 -5.11 -8.25 -2.67
C ILE A 414 -6.21 -8.02 -3.71
N CYS A 415 -7.23 -7.25 -3.34
CA CYS A 415 -8.39 -7.05 -4.20
C CYS A 415 -8.78 -5.57 -4.22
N CYS A 416 -8.93 -5.01 -5.43
CA CYS A 416 -9.61 -3.71 -5.56
C CYS A 416 -11.13 -3.93 -5.64
N PRO A 417 -11.97 -2.96 -5.24
CA PRO A 417 -13.42 -3.13 -5.29
C PRO A 417 -13.98 -3.40 -6.69
N GLY A 418 -13.29 -3.02 -7.76
CA GLY A 418 -13.76 -3.27 -9.13
C GLY A 418 -15.15 -2.66 -9.39
N GLY A 419 -15.92 -3.30 -10.26
CA GLY A 419 -17.26 -2.88 -10.67
C GLY A 419 -18.31 -2.87 -9.56
N ASP A 420 -17.98 -3.36 -8.37
CA ASP A 420 -18.86 -3.33 -7.20
C ASP A 420 -19.11 -1.88 -6.74
N PHE A 421 -18.08 -1.01 -6.80
CA PHE A 421 -18.20 0.41 -6.46
C PHE A 421 -17.62 1.35 -7.54
N CYS A 422 -16.49 0.97 -8.16
CA CYS A 422 -15.66 1.88 -8.97
C CYS A 422 -16.23 2.16 -10.37
N ALA A 423 -16.37 3.44 -10.71
CA ALA A 423 -16.82 3.89 -12.03
C ALA A 423 -15.85 3.57 -13.18
N LEU A 424 -14.57 3.34 -12.87
CA LEU A 424 -13.53 3.05 -13.86
C LEU A 424 -13.34 1.55 -14.14
N ALA A 425 -14.03 0.69 -13.39
CA ALA A 425 -13.85 -0.75 -13.51
C ALA A 425 -14.58 -1.32 -14.73
N ASN A 426 -14.01 -2.38 -15.30
CA ASN A 426 -14.60 -3.14 -16.40
C ASN A 426 -15.36 -4.37 -15.90
N ALA A 427 -14.96 -4.91 -14.76
CA ALA A 427 -15.59 -6.05 -14.11
C ALA A 427 -15.54 -5.89 -12.59
N LYS A 428 -16.43 -6.60 -11.90
CA LYS A 428 -16.37 -6.81 -10.44
C LYS A 428 -15.10 -7.55 -10.03
N SER A 429 -14.71 -7.44 -8.77
CA SER A 429 -13.55 -8.19 -8.26
C SER A 429 -13.85 -8.95 -6.98
N ILE A 430 -14.66 -8.36 -6.09
CA ILE A 430 -14.95 -8.93 -4.76
C ILE A 430 -15.56 -10.33 -4.88
N PRO A 431 -16.56 -10.59 -5.76
CA PRO A 431 -17.12 -11.93 -5.91
C PRO A 431 -16.12 -12.97 -6.44
N VAL A 432 -15.09 -12.56 -7.19
CA VAL A 432 -14.04 -13.47 -7.66
C VAL A 432 -13.09 -13.84 -6.53
N ALA A 433 -12.68 -12.85 -5.73
CA ALA A 433 -11.87 -13.11 -4.54
C ALA A 433 -12.58 -14.08 -3.59
N GLU A 434 -13.86 -13.82 -3.29
CA GLU A 434 -14.66 -14.68 -2.42
C GLU A 434 -14.79 -16.11 -2.98
N ALA A 435 -15.08 -16.25 -4.28
CA ALA A 435 -15.21 -17.57 -4.91
C ALA A 435 -13.91 -18.39 -4.88
N ILE A 436 -12.75 -17.71 -4.97
CA ILE A 436 -11.44 -18.36 -4.81
C ILE A 436 -11.21 -18.73 -3.34
N GLN A 437 -11.48 -17.83 -2.39
CA GLN A 437 -11.33 -18.12 -0.96
C GLN A 437 -12.21 -19.29 -0.51
N ARG A 438 -13.45 -19.40 -1.01
CA ARG A 438 -14.34 -20.54 -0.74
C ARG A 438 -13.89 -21.84 -1.40
N ARG A 439 -13.10 -21.77 -2.47
CA ARG A 439 -12.53 -22.95 -3.14
C ARG A 439 -11.32 -23.50 -2.39
N PHE A 440 -10.53 -22.62 -1.79
CA PHE A 440 -9.33 -22.96 -1.04
C PHE A 440 -9.56 -22.69 0.45
N ASP A 441 -10.51 -23.41 1.05
CA ASP A 441 -10.91 -23.26 2.45
C ASP A 441 -10.15 -24.18 3.42
N ASP A 442 -9.34 -25.11 2.89
CA ASP A 442 -8.42 -25.96 3.65
C ASP A 442 -7.10 -25.22 3.95
N LEU A 443 -6.91 -24.82 5.21
CA LEU A 443 -5.71 -24.14 5.68
C LEU A 443 -4.45 -25.02 5.63
N ASP A 444 -4.55 -26.32 5.95
CA ASP A 444 -3.39 -27.22 5.93
C ASP A 444 -2.87 -27.34 4.48
N PHE A 445 -3.78 -27.41 3.50
CA PHE A 445 -3.40 -27.36 2.09
C PHE A 445 -2.75 -26.02 1.70
N LEU A 446 -3.29 -24.89 2.17
CA LEU A 446 -2.70 -23.57 1.90
C LEU A 446 -1.28 -23.42 2.48
N TYR A 447 -1.02 -23.99 3.66
CA TYR A 447 0.31 -23.99 4.26
C TYR A 447 1.30 -24.86 3.47
N ASP A 448 0.85 -26.02 3.00
CA ASP A 448 1.67 -26.89 2.14
C ASP A 448 2.05 -26.21 0.81
N LEU A 449 1.21 -25.30 0.29
CA LEU A 449 1.54 -24.49 -0.89
C LEU A 449 2.62 -23.43 -0.63
N GLY A 450 2.84 -23.04 0.62
CA GLY A 450 3.69 -21.91 0.98
C GLY A 450 3.17 -20.55 0.48
N ASN A 451 4.08 -19.57 0.39
CA ASN A 451 3.72 -18.19 0.04
C ASN A 451 3.27 -18.06 -1.43
N ILE A 452 2.04 -17.61 -1.66
CA ILE A 452 1.50 -17.36 -3.00
C ILE A 452 0.71 -16.05 -3.01
N ASN A 453 1.24 -15.05 -3.72
CA ASN A 453 0.58 -13.77 -3.88
C ASN A 453 -0.43 -13.80 -5.04
N LEU A 454 -1.73 -13.74 -4.72
CA LEU A 454 -2.82 -13.60 -5.70
C LEU A 454 -3.43 -12.20 -5.63
N ASN A 455 -3.34 -11.49 -6.75
CA ASN A 455 -3.71 -10.08 -6.85
C ASN A 455 -4.80 -9.86 -7.92
N ILE A 456 -5.92 -9.26 -7.53
CA ILE A 456 -7.09 -9.06 -8.40
C ILE A 456 -7.36 -7.57 -8.65
N SER A 457 -7.59 -7.20 -9.90
CA SER A 457 -8.09 -5.88 -10.27
C SER A 457 -9.20 -5.95 -11.30
N GLY A 458 -10.32 -5.26 -11.06
CA GLY A 458 -11.44 -5.19 -12.00
C GLY A 458 -11.20 -4.37 -13.29
N CYS A 459 -10.01 -3.78 -13.47
CA CYS A 459 -9.62 -3.12 -14.72
C CYS A 459 -8.11 -2.92 -14.83
N MET A 460 -7.69 -2.41 -15.99
CA MET A 460 -6.28 -2.16 -16.32
C MET A 460 -5.61 -1.08 -15.46
N ASN A 461 -6.32 -0.37 -14.58
CA ASN A 461 -5.70 0.60 -13.67
C ASN A 461 -4.82 -0.07 -12.60
N ALA A 462 -4.97 -1.38 -12.39
CA ALA A 462 -4.15 -2.21 -11.53
C ALA A 462 -4.10 -1.74 -10.06
N CYS A 463 -5.25 -1.30 -9.51
CA CYS A 463 -5.32 -0.85 -8.11
C CYS A 463 -5.01 -1.96 -7.10
N GLY A 464 -5.34 -3.22 -7.42
CA GLY A 464 -4.96 -4.39 -6.62
C GLY A 464 -3.64 -5.02 -7.04
N HIS A 465 -2.79 -4.30 -7.79
CA HIS A 465 -1.43 -4.72 -8.14
C HIS A 465 -1.30 -6.08 -8.88
N HIS A 466 -2.29 -6.45 -9.69
CA HIS A 466 -2.32 -7.75 -10.41
C HIS A 466 -1.10 -8.03 -11.29
N HIS A 467 -0.43 -7.01 -11.84
CA HIS A 467 0.76 -7.21 -12.68
C HIS A 467 1.99 -7.75 -11.92
N VAL A 468 2.04 -7.59 -10.60
CA VAL A 468 3.15 -8.03 -9.74
C VAL A 468 2.74 -9.06 -8.70
N GLY A 469 1.51 -9.59 -8.81
CA GLY A 469 1.15 -10.82 -8.11
C GLY A 469 1.80 -12.01 -8.82
N SER A 470 2.22 -13.01 -8.05
CA SER A 470 2.66 -14.29 -8.60
C SER A 470 1.57 -14.91 -9.46
N ILE A 471 0.31 -14.71 -9.05
CA ILE A 471 -0.90 -14.91 -9.84
C ILE A 471 -1.66 -13.58 -9.92
N GLY A 472 -1.78 -13.04 -11.12
CA GLY A 472 -2.52 -11.80 -11.39
C GLY A 472 -3.85 -12.06 -12.09
N VAL A 473 -4.92 -11.41 -11.65
CA VAL A 473 -6.25 -11.46 -12.27
C VAL A 473 -6.70 -10.05 -12.68
N LEU A 474 -6.98 -9.88 -13.98
CA LEU A 474 -7.44 -8.64 -14.59
C LEU A 474 -8.86 -8.78 -15.14
N GLY A 475 -9.79 -8.00 -14.59
CA GLY A 475 -11.14 -7.81 -15.14
C GLY A 475 -11.11 -7.04 -16.47
N VAL A 476 -11.78 -7.59 -17.48
CA VAL A 476 -11.96 -7.01 -18.81
C VAL A 476 -13.43 -7.09 -19.21
N ASP A 477 -13.89 -6.09 -19.97
CA ASP A 477 -15.22 -6.11 -20.57
C ASP A 477 -15.13 -6.63 -22.01
N LYS A 478 -16.01 -7.57 -22.36
CA LYS A 478 -16.22 -8.02 -23.74
C LYS A 478 -17.70 -7.93 -24.07
N LYS A 479 -18.08 -6.88 -24.80
CA LYS A 479 -19.47 -6.66 -25.25
C LYS A 479 -20.47 -6.59 -24.08
N GLY A 480 -20.09 -5.91 -22.98
CA GLY A 480 -20.94 -5.75 -21.80
C GLY A 480 -20.96 -6.96 -20.86
N GLN A 481 -20.10 -7.95 -21.10
CA GLN A 481 -19.92 -9.11 -20.22
C GLN A 481 -18.56 -9.08 -19.54
N GLU A 482 -18.55 -9.49 -18.27
CA GLU A 482 -17.35 -9.54 -17.44
C GLU A 482 -16.52 -10.80 -17.74
N PHE A 483 -15.26 -10.60 -18.10
CA PHE A 483 -14.27 -11.67 -18.24
C PHE A 483 -13.00 -11.34 -17.45
N TYR A 484 -12.17 -12.35 -17.23
CA TYR A 484 -10.99 -12.26 -16.36
C TYR A 484 -9.78 -12.86 -17.04
N GLN A 485 -8.75 -12.04 -17.26
CA GLN A 485 -7.48 -12.45 -17.83
C GLN A 485 -6.49 -12.77 -16.70
N VAL A 486 -5.83 -13.93 -16.80
CA VAL A 486 -4.82 -14.37 -15.82
C VAL A 486 -3.41 -14.08 -16.34
N SER A 487 -2.53 -13.64 -15.44
CA SER A 487 -1.09 -13.52 -15.67
C SER A 487 -0.30 -14.23 -14.58
N LEU A 488 0.86 -14.81 -14.90
CA LEU A 488 1.71 -15.53 -13.96
C LEU A 488 3.13 -14.96 -13.91
N GLY A 489 3.79 -15.07 -12.76
CA GLY A 489 5.21 -14.76 -12.59
C GLY A 489 5.54 -13.32 -12.25
N GLY A 490 4.57 -12.57 -11.72
CA GLY A 490 4.83 -11.24 -11.18
C GLY A 490 5.51 -11.31 -9.81
N SER A 491 6.33 -10.29 -9.51
CA SER A 491 6.94 -10.07 -8.19
C SER A 491 6.97 -8.57 -7.91
N SER A 492 6.64 -8.18 -6.68
CA SER A 492 6.84 -6.82 -6.16
C SER A 492 8.03 -6.70 -5.22
N GLN A 493 8.80 -7.78 -5.03
CA GLN A 493 9.98 -7.82 -4.18
C GLN A 493 11.20 -7.18 -4.88
N HIS A 494 12.39 -7.30 -4.29
CA HIS A 494 13.63 -6.74 -4.83
C HIS A 494 13.93 -7.18 -6.28
N ASP A 495 13.44 -8.36 -6.67
CA ASP A 495 13.54 -8.97 -8.00
C ASP A 495 12.31 -8.68 -8.88
N ALA A 496 11.76 -7.47 -8.75
CA ALA A 496 10.46 -7.12 -9.31
C ALA A 496 10.30 -7.52 -10.78
N SER A 497 9.21 -8.22 -11.08
CA SER A 497 8.89 -8.73 -12.41
C SER A 497 7.43 -8.51 -12.75
N ILE A 498 7.14 -8.29 -14.03
CA ILE A 498 5.76 -8.19 -14.52
C ILE A 498 5.29 -9.56 -14.97
N GLY A 499 4.14 -10.00 -14.47
CA GLY A 499 3.51 -11.26 -14.85
C GLY A 499 3.19 -11.33 -16.34
N LYS A 500 3.37 -12.52 -16.93
CA LYS A 500 3.07 -12.80 -18.33
C LYS A 500 1.63 -13.30 -18.46
N ILE A 501 0.89 -12.77 -19.43
CA ILE A 501 -0.48 -13.19 -19.71
C ILE A 501 -0.50 -14.66 -20.12
N LEU A 502 -1.33 -15.46 -19.43
CA LEU A 502 -1.46 -16.89 -19.64
C LEU A 502 -2.15 -17.23 -20.98
N GLY A 503 -3.15 -16.44 -21.36
CA GLY A 503 -3.89 -16.61 -22.61
C GLY A 503 -5.22 -15.84 -22.64
N PRO A 504 -6.24 -16.33 -23.38
CA PRO A 504 -7.59 -15.78 -23.39
C PRO A 504 -8.23 -15.67 -21.99
N SER A 505 -9.14 -14.72 -21.84
CA SER A 505 -9.86 -14.48 -20.58
C SER A 505 -11.00 -15.48 -20.35
N PHE A 506 -11.33 -15.74 -19.09
CA PHE A 506 -12.38 -16.66 -18.63
C PHE A 506 -13.62 -15.93 -18.11
N ALA A 507 -14.76 -16.60 -18.08
CA ALA A 507 -15.94 -16.11 -17.39
C ALA A 507 -15.72 -16.12 -15.87
N ARG A 508 -16.55 -15.36 -15.14
CA ARG A 508 -16.40 -15.15 -13.69
C ARG A 508 -16.47 -16.46 -12.89
N ASP A 509 -17.42 -17.31 -13.23
CA ASP A 509 -17.71 -18.58 -12.56
C ASP A 509 -16.65 -19.66 -12.82
N GLU A 510 -15.88 -19.53 -13.90
CA GLU A 510 -14.76 -20.41 -14.22
C GLU A 510 -13.51 -20.13 -13.36
N MET A 511 -13.38 -18.92 -12.81
CA MET A 511 -12.16 -18.47 -12.14
C MET A 511 -11.66 -19.39 -11.03
N PRO A 512 -12.49 -19.90 -10.09
CA PRO A 512 -12.02 -20.84 -9.08
C PRO A 512 -11.41 -22.12 -9.68
N ASN A 513 -11.99 -22.64 -10.77
CA ASN A 513 -11.47 -23.81 -11.47
C ASN A 513 -10.16 -23.49 -12.18
N VAL A 514 -10.04 -22.30 -12.79
CA VAL A 514 -8.79 -21.84 -13.42
C VAL A 514 -7.66 -21.76 -12.40
N ILE A 515 -7.90 -21.18 -11.23
CA ILE A 515 -6.89 -21.13 -10.16
C ILE A 515 -6.55 -22.54 -9.68
N SER A 516 -7.54 -23.43 -9.50
CA SER A 516 -7.29 -24.84 -9.14
C SER A 516 -6.35 -25.53 -10.13
N LYS A 517 -6.59 -25.38 -11.44
CA LYS A 517 -5.70 -25.92 -12.48
C LYS A 517 -4.28 -25.35 -12.42
N ILE A 518 -4.12 -24.07 -12.08
CA ILE A 518 -2.79 -23.43 -11.92
C ILE A 518 -2.04 -24.04 -10.73
N ILE A 519 -2.74 -24.19 -9.60
CA ILE A 519 -2.18 -24.80 -8.39
C ILE A 519 -1.85 -26.28 -8.62
N ASP A 520 -2.68 -27.03 -9.35
CA ASP A 520 -2.37 -28.40 -9.76
C ASP A 520 -1.03 -28.48 -10.50
N VAL A 521 -0.77 -27.57 -11.45
CA VAL A 521 0.50 -27.55 -12.18
C VAL A 521 1.66 -27.24 -11.25
N TYR A 522 1.50 -26.25 -10.36
CA TYR A 522 2.52 -25.93 -9.37
C TYR A 522 2.86 -27.15 -8.51
N VAL A 523 1.87 -27.77 -7.87
CA VAL A 523 2.07 -28.94 -6.99
C VAL A 523 2.71 -30.11 -7.75
N ASN A 524 2.30 -30.36 -9.00
CA ASN A 524 2.84 -31.45 -9.81
C ASN A 524 4.24 -31.19 -10.36
N LYS A 525 4.67 -29.92 -10.45
CA LYS A 525 5.94 -29.53 -11.08
C LYS A 525 6.99 -29.07 -10.09
N ARG A 526 6.60 -28.60 -8.89
CA ARG A 526 7.54 -28.16 -7.86
C ARG A 526 8.46 -29.29 -7.43
N THR A 527 9.70 -28.96 -7.13
CA THR A 527 10.67 -29.89 -6.53
C THR A 527 10.94 -29.47 -5.10
N ASP A 528 11.00 -30.43 -4.17
CA ASP A 528 11.26 -30.14 -2.75
C ASP A 528 10.31 -29.05 -2.19
N GLU A 529 10.85 -28.06 -1.46
CA GLU A 529 10.13 -26.92 -0.88
C GLU A 529 10.11 -25.68 -1.82
N GLU A 530 10.18 -25.90 -3.14
CA GLU A 530 10.24 -24.81 -4.12
C GLU A 530 8.96 -23.94 -4.10
N SER A 531 9.15 -22.61 -4.04
CA SER A 531 8.06 -21.65 -4.07
C SER A 531 7.31 -21.69 -5.42
N PHE A 532 6.08 -21.17 -5.44
CA PHE A 532 5.31 -21.03 -6.68
C PHE A 532 6.08 -20.25 -7.75
N LEU A 533 6.71 -19.14 -7.36
CA LEU A 533 7.38 -18.24 -8.30
C LEU A 533 8.66 -18.88 -8.87
N ASP A 534 9.42 -19.60 -8.05
CA ASP A 534 10.62 -20.31 -8.49
C ASP A 534 10.26 -21.46 -9.42
N THR A 535 9.22 -22.22 -9.08
CA THR A 535 8.67 -23.27 -9.96
C THR A 535 8.30 -22.68 -11.32
N TYR A 536 7.55 -21.58 -11.34
CA TYR A 536 7.19 -20.89 -12.57
C TYR A 536 8.41 -20.42 -13.37
N ARG A 537 9.43 -19.86 -12.70
CA ARG A 537 10.67 -19.40 -13.34
C ARG A 537 11.44 -20.56 -13.98
N ARG A 538 11.44 -21.73 -13.35
CA ARG A 538 12.14 -22.93 -13.83
C ARG A 538 11.41 -23.60 -15.00
N VAL A 539 10.11 -23.85 -14.87
CA VAL A 539 9.35 -24.62 -15.88
C VAL A 539 8.72 -23.77 -16.98
N GLY A 540 8.68 -22.45 -16.79
CA GLY A 540 8.06 -21.52 -17.72
C GLY A 540 6.53 -21.55 -17.72
N ILE A 541 5.93 -20.78 -18.62
CA ILE A 541 4.47 -20.59 -18.68
C ILE A 541 3.73 -21.73 -19.40
N ASP A 542 4.41 -22.48 -20.26
CA ASP A 542 3.77 -23.42 -21.18
C ASP A 542 3.02 -24.57 -20.46
N PRO A 543 3.57 -25.22 -19.42
CA PRO A 543 2.83 -26.27 -18.69
C PRO A 543 1.54 -25.75 -18.05
N PHE A 544 1.55 -24.51 -17.55
CA PHE A 544 0.37 -23.86 -16.97
C PHE A 544 -0.67 -23.59 -18.06
N LYS A 545 -0.24 -23.10 -19.22
CA LYS A 545 -1.10 -22.81 -20.35
C LYS A 545 -1.77 -24.07 -20.90
N GLU A 546 -1.00 -25.13 -21.12
CA GLU A 546 -1.51 -26.41 -21.61
C GLU A 546 -2.59 -26.97 -20.67
N ARG A 547 -2.34 -26.99 -19.36
CA ARG A 547 -3.29 -27.53 -18.38
C ARG A 547 -4.55 -26.67 -18.26
N VAL A 548 -4.41 -25.35 -18.24
CA VAL A 548 -5.54 -24.44 -18.01
C VAL A 548 -6.51 -24.43 -19.19
N TYR A 549 -6.00 -24.48 -20.43
CA TYR A 549 -6.81 -24.42 -21.66
C TYR A 549 -7.13 -25.79 -22.29
N ALA A 550 -6.64 -26.89 -21.71
CA ALA A 550 -7.19 -28.23 -21.95
C ALA A 550 -8.54 -28.40 -21.26
#